data_AF-A0A2P6W2L0-F1
#
_entry.id   AF-A0A2P6W2L0-F1
#
_cell.length_a   1.000
_cell.length_b   1.000
_cell.length_c   1.000
_cell.angle_alpha   90.00
_cell.angle_beta   90.00
_cell.angle_gamma   90.00
#
_symmetry.space_group_name_H-M   'P 1'
#
loop_
_entity.id
_entity.type
_entity.pdbx_description
1 polymer ?
#
loop_
_entity_poly.entity_id
_entity_poly.type
_entity_poly.pdbx_seq_one_letter_code
_entity_poly.pdbx_strand_id
1 'polypeptide(L)'
;MKSKSVSSKDSCRKITDEYLVGLIDGEGTINLTKYPDGRERPQVLIFNTCKKILDEIKRQRSLTAPVMKVSRVGDNLDRKKNCYRIQMRSRSDIRKMFELMKEHKPIIKKQEFEELFESTKNWVYHQDKQQDSID
;
A
#
# COMPACT_ATOMS: atom_id res chain seq x y z
N MET A 1 1.30 29.89 39.08
CA MET A 1 1.62 28.54 38.56
C MET A 1 1.90 28.68 37.07
N LYS A 2 3.14 28.42 36.61
CA LYS A 2 3.52 28.57 35.19
C LYS A 2 3.13 27.30 34.43
N SER A 3 2.17 27.42 33.52
CA SER A 3 1.79 26.37 32.57
C SER A 3 2.95 26.11 31.61
N LYS A 4 3.58 24.93 31.72
CA LYS A 4 4.54 24.45 30.71
C LYS A 4 3.77 24.11 29.44
N SER A 5 3.92 24.93 28.40
CA SER A 5 3.51 24.58 27.04
C SER A 5 4.40 23.41 26.57
N VAL A 6 3.85 22.21 26.57
CA VAL A 6 4.49 21.04 25.95
C VAL A 6 4.45 21.27 24.44
N SER A 7 5.58 21.69 23.87
CA SER A 7 5.80 21.77 22.43
C SER A 7 5.66 20.36 21.83
N SER A 8 4.48 20.06 21.28
CA SER A 8 4.20 18.84 20.51
C SER A 8 4.87 18.91 19.13
N LYS A 9 6.20 18.86 19.10
CA LYS A 9 6.95 18.56 17.88
C LYS A 9 7.22 17.07 17.87
N ASP A 10 6.17 16.27 17.67
CA ASP A 10 6.33 14.94 17.11
C ASP A 10 6.83 15.14 15.67
N SER A 11 8.15 15.27 15.50
CA SER A 11 8.76 15.25 14.18
C SER A 11 8.51 13.85 13.61
N CYS A 12 7.43 13.70 12.83
CA CYS A 12 7.21 12.48 12.07
C CYS A 12 8.42 12.30 11.16
N ARG A 13 9.28 11.33 11.49
CA ARG A 13 10.43 10.99 10.65
C ARG A 13 9.89 10.60 9.28
N LYS A 14 10.50 11.17 8.23
CA LYS A 14 10.15 10.85 6.84
C LYS A 14 10.30 9.33 6.64
N ILE A 15 9.31 8.71 6.01
CA ILE A 15 9.38 7.30 5.65
C ILE A 15 10.17 7.23 4.34
N THR A 16 11.36 6.66 4.39
CA THR A 16 12.20 6.52 3.21
C THR A 16 11.62 5.46 2.27
N ASP A 17 12.07 5.49 1.03
CA ASP A 17 11.64 4.60 -0.03
C ASP A 17 12.12 3.17 0.26
N GLU A 18 13.36 3.03 0.74
CA GLU A 18 13.96 1.76 1.15
C GLU A 18 13.24 1.15 2.34
N TYR A 19 12.84 1.98 3.33
CA TYR A 19 12.03 1.50 4.44
C TYR A 19 10.67 0.98 3.96
N LEU A 20 10.01 1.72 3.06
CA LEU A 20 8.70 1.32 2.55
C LEU A 20 8.80 0.03 1.71
N VAL A 21 9.80 -0.11 0.86
CA VAL A 21 10.02 -1.37 0.12
C VAL A 21 10.33 -2.51 1.06
N GLY A 22 11.23 -2.32 2.04
CA GLY A 22 11.51 -3.34 3.05
C GLY A 22 10.27 -3.74 3.87
N LEU A 23 9.40 -2.79 4.17
CA LEU A 23 8.13 -3.05 4.84
C LEU A 23 7.16 -3.84 3.96
N ILE A 24 7.06 -3.53 2.67
CA ILE A 24 6.27 -4.31 1.70
C ILE A 24 6.84 -5.72 1.56
N ASP A 25 8.16 -5.86 1.56
CA ASP A 25 8.86 -7.12 1.41
C ASP A 25 8.60 -8.07 2.60
N GLY A 26 8.65 -7.53 3.82
CA GLY A 26 8.47 -8.31 5.05
C GLY A 26 7.01 -8.47 5.51
N GLU A 27 6.20 -7.42 5.44
CA GLU A 27 4.84 -7.36 6.02
C GLU A 27 3.75 -7.10 4.97
N GLY A 28 4.16 -6.99 3.70
CA GLY A 28 3.26 -6.73 2.59
C GLY A 28 2.76 -7.98 1.90
N THR A 29 1.80 -7.77 1.02
CA THR A 29 1.31 -8.78 0.09
C THR A 29 1.13 -8.12 -1.26
N ILE A 30 1.73 -8.72 -2.29
CA ILE A 30 1.58 -8.34 -3.69
C ILE A 30 0.94 -9.50 -4.41
N ASN A 31 -0.25 -9.30 -4.97
CA ASN A 31 -0.96 -10.37 -5.64
C ASN A 31 -1.89 -9.86 -6.75
N LEU A 32 -2.37 -10.80 -7.55
CA LEU A 32 -3.43 -10.60 -8.52
C LEU A 32 -4.76 -11.05 -7.89
N THR A 33 -5.73 -10.15 -7.80
CA THR A 33 -7.07 -10.46 -7.30
C THR A 33 -8.01 -10.72 -8.47
N LYS A 34 -8.68 -11.88 -8.46
CA LYS A 34 -9.74 -12.23 -9.40
C LYS A 34 -11.11 -11.88 -8.82
N TYR A 35 -11.89 -11.12 -9.58
CA TYR A 35 -13.25 -10.72 -9.22
C TYR A 35 -14.28 -11.72 -9.77
N PRO A 36 -15.51 -11.78 -9.22
CA PRO A 36 -16.55 -12.71 -9.67
C PRO A 36 -16.92 -12.56 -11.15
N ASP A 37 -16.75 -11.37 -11.72
CA ASP A 37 -16.97 -11.07 -13.14
C ASP A 37 -15.78 -11.44 -14.04
N GLY A 38 -14.80 -12.16 -13.51
CA GLY A 38 -13.62 -12.61 -14.24
C GLY A 38 -12.54 -11.54 -14.40
N ARG A 39 -12.75 -10.29 -13.96
CA ARG A 39 -11.70 -9.26 -14.01
C ARG A 39 -10.55 -9.63 -13.08
N GLU A 40 -9.33 -9.34 -13.51
CA GLU A 40 -8.14 -9.50 -12.70
C GLU A 40 -7.50 -8.12 -12.46
N ARG A 41 -7.12 -7.85 -11.21
CA ARG A 41 -6.49 -6.57 -10.83
C ARG A 41 -5.34 -6.79 -9.85
N PRO A 42 -4.19 -6.13 -10.06
CA PRO A 42 -3.12 -6.16 -9.08
C PRO A 42 -3.57 -5.49 -7.78
N GLN A 43 -3.03 -5.97 -6.67
CA GLN A 43 -3.28 -5.43 -5.35
C GLN A 43 -1.99 -5.46 -4.54
N VAL A 44 -1.77 -4.38 -3.77
CA VAL A 44 -0.71 -4.30 -2.76
C VAL A 44 -1.38 -4.08 -1.40
N LEU A 45 -1.02 -4.90 -0.42
CA LEU A 45 -1.42 -4.72 0.98
C LEU A 45 -0.19 -4.52 1.84
N ILE A 46 -0.30 -3.73 2.90
CA ILE A 46 0.71 -3.64 3.96
C ILE A 46 -0.01 -3.77 5.29
N PHE A 47 0.47 -4.68 6.13
CA PHE A 47 -0.07 -4.92 7.47
C PHE A 47 0.83 -4.27 8.53
N ASN A 48 0.23 -3.72 9.58
CA ASN A 48 0.98 -3.24 10.73
C ASN A 48 0.10 -3.16 11.98
N THR A 49 0.69 -3.37 13.15
CA THR A 49 0.01 -3.15 14.44
C THR A 49 -0.03 -1.65 14.80
N CYS A 50 0.90 -0.86 14.27
CA CYS A 50 0.93 0.59 14.46
C CYS A 50 0.19 1.31 13.32
N LYS A 51 -1.07 1.71 13.55
CA LYS A 51 -1.86 2.47 12.57
C LYS A 51 -1.16 3.74 12.08
N LYS A 52 -0.44 4.44 12.96
CA LYS A 52 0.26 5.70 12.64
C LYS A 52 1.27 5.53 11.50
N ILE A 53 1.95 4.38 11.40
CA ILE A 53 2.89 4.10 10.30
C ILE A 53 2.13 4.04 8.97
N LEU A 54 0.99 3.34 8.93
CA LEU A 54 0.18 3.21 7.72
C LEU A 54 -0.46 4.54 7.30
N ASP A 55 -0.93 5.33 8.26
CA ASP A 55 -1.46 6.68 8.00
C ASP A 55 -0.36 7.59 7.43
N GLU A 56 0.86 7.48 7.93
CA GLU A 56 1.99 8.28 7.46
C GLU A 56 2.46 7.86 6.06
N ILE A 57 2.46 6.56 5.75
CA ILE A 57 2.70 6.06 4.37
C ILE A 57 1.63 6.62 3.43
N LYS A 58 0.35 6.53 3.82
CA LYS A 58 -0.76 7.07 3.05
C LYS A 58 -0.57 8.56 2.77
N ARG A 59 -0.20 9.33 3.80
CA ARG A 59 0.01 10.78 3.72
C ARG A 59 1.20 11.14 2.82
N GLN A 60 2.38 10.57 3.08
CA GLN A 60 3.62 10.91 2.35
C GLN A 60 3.58 10.49 0.88
N ARG A 61 2.88 9.40 0.54
CA ARG A 61 2.74 8.90 -0.84
C ARG A 61 1.43 9.34 -1.52
N SER A 62 0.66 10.19 -0.85
CA SER A 62 -0.64 10.68 -1.33
C SER A 62 -1.55 9.54 -1.82
N LEU A 63 -1.66 8.47 -1.04
CA LEU A 63 -2.42 7.27 -1.42
C LEU A 63 -3.91 7.47 -1.18
N THR A 64 -4.73 7.00 -2.11
CA THR A 64 -6.19 7.01 -1.96
C THR A 64 -6.68 5.85 -1.09
N ALA A 65 -5.94 4.74 -1.07
CA ALA A 65 -6.24 3.53 -0.31
C ALA A 65 -6.63 3.78 1.17
N PRO A 66 -7.73 3.19 1.67
CA PRO A 66 -8.11 3.32 3.06
C PRO A 66 -7.20 2.51 3.99
N VAL A 67 -6.96 3.03 5.20
CA VAL A 67 -6.35 2.28 6.32
C VAL A 67 -7.49 1.69 7.15
N MET A 68 -7.57 0.36 7.22
CA MET A 68 -8.66 -0.36 7.88
C MET A 68 -8.13 -1.21 9.02
N LYS A 69 -8.93 -1.34 10.09
CA LYS A 69 -8.67 -2.34 11.12
C LYS A 69 -8.99 -3.72 10.56
N VAL A 70 -8.09 -4.68 10.80
CA VAL A 70 -8.28 -6.07 10.43
C VAL A 70 -8.74 -6.82 11.67
N SER A 71 -9.94 -7.38 11.61
CA SER A 71 -10.41 -8.36 12.57
C SER A 71 -10.43 -9.71 11.87
N ARG A 72 -9.60 -10.68 12.29
CA ARG A 72 -9.75 -12.05 11.79
C ARG A 72 -10.86 -12.72 12.57
N VAL A 73 -11.61 -13.61 11.92
CA VAL A 73 -12.76 -14.30 12.53
C VAL A 73 -12.34 -15.05 13.81
N GLY A 74 -11.12 -15.60 13.86
CA GLY A 74 -10.54 -16.23 15.06
C GLY A 74 -10.00 -15.25 16.13
N ASP A 75 -9.67 -14.01 15.76
CA ASP A 75 -9.15 -13.00 16.69
C ASP A 75 -10.25 -12.38 17.57
N ASN A 76 -11.52 -12.66 17.26
CA ASN A 76 -12.65 -12.25 18.11
C ASN A 76 -12.74 -13.08 19.40
N LEU A 77 -12.14 -14.29 19.43
CA LEU A 77 -12.21 -15.22 20.57
C LEU A 77 -11.08 -14.97 21.58
N ASP A 78 -9.89 -14.60 21.10
CA ASP A 78 -8.74 -14.28 21.93
C ASP A 78 -8.37 -12.82 21.69
N ARG A 79 -8.54 -11.92 22.67
CA ARG A 79 -8.21 -10.47 22.61
C ARG A 79 -6.78 -10.16 22.10
N LYS A 80 -6.51 -10.33 20.81
CA LYS A 80 -5.15 -10.30 20.26
C LYS A 80 -5.01 -9.09 19.34
N LYS A 81 -4.22 -8.14 19.85
CA LYS A 81 -3.56 -6.99 19.23
C LYS A 81 -4.27 -6.38 18.00
N ASN A 82 -4.63 -5.10 18.12
CA ASN A 82 -5.11 -4.31 16.99
C ASN A 82 -4.15 -4.43 15.80
N CYS A 83 -4.62 -5.01 14.70
CA CYS A 83 -3.91 -5.06 13.42
C CYS A 83 -4.63 -4.17 12.42
N TYR A 84 -3.86 -3.48 11.59
CA TYR A 84 -4.37 -2.57 10.56
C TYR A 84 -3.76 -2.96 9.23
N ARG A 85 -4.46 -2.62 8.15
CA ARG A 85 -3.92 -2.73 6.79
C ARG A 85 -4.24 -1.50 5.97
N ILE A 86 -3.32 -1.14 5.08
CA ILE A 86 -3.62 -0.32 3.92
C ILE A 86 -3.77 -1.22 2.70
N GLN A 87 -4.78 -0.98 1.87
CA GLN A 87 -5.13 -1.84 0.74
C GLN A 87 -5.21 -1.03 -0.56
N MET A 88 -4.15 -1.12 -1.35
CA MET A 88 -4.00 -0.40 -2.60
C MET A 88 -4.52 -1.27 -3.75
N ARG A 89 -5.52 -0.73 -4.45
CA ARG A 89 -6.21 -1.37 -5.59
C ARG A 89 -6.44 -0.43 -6.76
N SER A 90 -6.43 0.89 -6.52
CA SER A 90 -6.62 1.87 -7.59
C SER A 90 -5.40 1.85 -8.51
N ARG A 91 -5.62 2.07 -9.81
CA ARG A 91 -4.53 2.10 -10.80
C ARG A 91 -3.44 3.09 -10.41
N SER A 92 -3.83 4.27 -9.88
CA SER A 92 -2.89 5.30 -9.41
C SER A 92 -2.02 4.82 -8.25
N ASP A 93 -2.61 4.20 -7.22
CA ASP A 93 -1.84 3.73 -6.06
C ASP A 93 -0.93 2.54 -6.44
N ILE A 94 -1.43 1.62 -7.27
CA ILE A 94 -0.62 0.50 -7.79
C ILE A 94 0.58 1.01 -8.59
N ARG A 95 0.36 1.97 -9.48
CA ARG A 95 1.43 2.58 -10.27
C ARG A 95 2.54 3.14 -9.39
N LYS A 96 2.18 3.93 -8.37
CA LYS A 96 3.14 4.49 -7.41
C LYS A 96 3.96 3.40 -6.71
N MET A 97 3.31 2.32 -6.29
CA MET A 97 4.00 1.20 -5.63
C MET A 97 4.89 0.42 -6.59
N PHE A 98 4.47 0.23 -7.84
CA PHE A 98 5.27 -0.45 -8.85
C PHE A 98 6.50 0.36 -9.24
N GLU A 99 6.35 1.68 -9.41
CA GLU A 99 7.47 2.59 -9.66
C GLU A 99 8.49 2.53 -8.49
N LEU A 100 8.00 2.61 -7.25
CA LEU A 100 8.81 2.48 -6.04
C LEU A 100 9.57 1.14 -5.99
N MET A 101 8.87 0.02 -6.17
CA MET A 101 9.48 -1.32 -6.09
C MET A 101 10.41 -1.61 -7.26
N LYS A 102 10.19 -1.01 -8.44
CA LYS A 102 11.09 -1.13 -9.58
C LYS A 102 12.42 -0.39 -9.34
N GLU A 103 12.35 0.79 -8.72
CA GLU A 103 13.52 1.60 -8.39
C GLU A 103 14.35 0.96 -7.27
N HIS A 104 13.69 0.57 -6.17
CA HIS A 104 14.36 0.13 -4.93
C HIS A 104 14.49 -1.38 -4.78
N LYS A 105 13.80 -2.17 -5.62
CA LYS A 105 13.89 -3.64 -5.78
C LYS A 105 13.65 -4.44 -4.48
N PRO A 106 12.48 -5.10 -4.32
CA PRO A 106 12.29 -6.04 -3.22
C PRO A 106 13.29 -7.20 -3.31
N ILE A 107 13.69 -7.75 -2.16
CA ILE A 107 14.65 -8.86 -2.07
C ILE A 107 13.90 -10.19 -1.93
N ILE A 108 13.00 -10.28 -0.95
CA ILE A 108 12.26 -11.51 -0.62
C ILE A 108 11.16 -11.75 -1.67
N LYS A 109 10.42 -10.71 -2.03
CA LYS A 109 9.28 -10.75 -2.94
C LYS A 109 9.63 -10.39 -4.38
N LYS A 110 10.91 -10.48 -4.75
CA LYS A 110 11.41 -10.09 -6.07
C LYS A 110 10.65 -10.78 -7.20
N GLN A 111 10.61 -12.11 -7.17
CA GLN A 111 9.95 -12.89 -8.21
C GLN A 111 8.44 -12.63 -8.26
N GLU A 112 7.78 -12.59 -7.10
CA GLU A 112 6.35 -12.26 -6.99
C GLU A 112 6.03 -10.90 -7.61
N PHE A 113 6.90 -9.90 -7.37
CA PHE A 113 6.78 -8.58 -7.96
C PHE A 113 6.99 -8.60 -9.47
N GLU A 114 8.04 -9.25 -9.97
CA GLU A 114 8.36 -9.31 -11.40
C GLU A 114 7.24 -9.98 -12.21
N GLU A 115 6.71 -11.11 -11.74
CA GLU A 115 5.59 -11.82 -12.38
C GLU A 115 4.31 -10.98 -12.38
N LEU A 116 3.98 -10.34 -11.25
CA LEU A 116 2.81 -9.48 -11.16
C LEU A 116 2.96 -8.22 -12.02
N PHE A 117 4.16 -7.62 -12.05
CA PHE A 117 4.45 -6.44 -12.85
C PHE A 117 4.28 -6.77 -14.33
N GLU A 118 4.90 -7.83 -14.82
CA GLU A 118 4.84 -8.21 -16.24
C GLU A 118 3.41 -8.56 -16.69
N SER A 119 2.66 -9.30 -15.86
CA SER A 119 1.27 -9.67 -16.18
C SER A 119 0.30 -8.49 -16.14
N THR A 120 0.60 -7.42 -15.40
CA THR A 120 -0.33 -6.30 -15.20
C THR A 120 0.14 -4.94 -15.74
N LYS A 121 1.36 -4.83 -16.28
CA LYS A 121 1.94 -3.57 -16.78
C LYS A 121 1.03 -2.86 -17.78
N ASN A 122 0.38 -3.60 -18.68
CA ASN A 122 -0.54 -3.02 -19.64
C ASN A 122 -1.73 -2.36 -18.94
N TRP A 123 -2.32 -3.02 -17.94
CA TRP A 123 -3.42 -2.43 -17.18
C TRP A 123 -2.99 -1.22 -16.33
N VAL A 124 -1.77 -1.23 -15.80
CA VAL A 124 -1.23 -0.14 -14.96
C VAL A 124 -0.86 1.08 -15.80
N TYR A 125 -0.24 0.87 -16.97
CA TYR A 125 0.40 1.93 -17.75
C TYR A 125 -0.30 2.26 -19.08
N HIS A 126 -1.27 1.48 -19.57
CA HIS A 126 -2.08 1.96 -20.69
C HIS A 126 -2.97 3.13 -20.26
N GLN A 127 -2.76 4.26 -20.92
CA GLN A 127 -3.73 5.34 -20.95
C GLN A 127 -4.88 5.00 -21.89
N ASP A 128 -6.06 5.47 -21.49
CA ASP A 128 -7.30 5.51 -22.24
C ASP A 128 -7.08 6.22 -23.59
N LYS A 129 -6.87 5.45 -24.67
CA LYS A 129 -6.85 5.97 -26.05
C LYS A 129 -8.27 6.32 -26.57
N GLN A 130 -9.22 6.68 -25.71
CA GLN A 130 -10.62 6.94 -26.12
C GLN A 130 -11.21 8.22 -25.52
N GLN A 131 -10.52 9.34 -25.70
CA GLN A 131 -11.17 10.64 -25.47
C GLN A 131 -10.60 11.74 -26.38
N ASP A 132 -10.44 11.48 -27.69
CA ASP A 132 -10.16 12.51 -28.71
C ASP A 132 -10.73 12.08 -30.10
N SER A 133 -11.96 11.58 -30.12
CA SER A 133 -12.72 11.39 -31.37
C SER A 133 -14.20 11.65 -31.13
N ILE A 134 -14.51 12.88 -30.76
CA ILE A 134 -15.81 13.48 -31.03
C ILE A 134 -15.47 14.80 -31.74
N ASP A 135 -15.28 14.70 -33.05
CA ASP A 135 -15.55 15.78 -34.00
C ASP A 135 -16.72 15.34 -34.88
#